data_AF-A0A090N8L4-F1
#
_entry.id   AF-A0A090N8L4-F1
#
_cell.length_a   1.000
_cell.length_b   1.000
_cell.length_c   1.000
_cell.angle_alpha   90.00
_cell.angle_beta   90.00
_cell.angle_gamma   90.00
#
_symmetry.space_group_name_H-M   'P 1'
#
loop_
_entity.id
_entity.type
_entity.pdbx_description
1 polymer ?
#
loop_
_entity_poly.entity_id
_entity_poly.type
_entity_poly.pdbx_seq_one_letter_code
_entity_poly.pdbx_strand_id
1 'polypeptide(L)'
;MDFRTALGDAILSSESDAIIATGKDGLITFWNPGATRIFGFAENEAVGQSLDIIIPENLRARHWEGYDKVMESGQSRYSHGDLLAVPALIKAGTRISVEFTMVVLPGPEANRPARPRCCAT
;
A
#
# COMPACT_ATOMS: atom_id res chain seq x y z
N MET A 1 -0.77 -27.04 -4.92
CA MET A 1 -0.62 -25.77 -4.17
C MET A 1 -0.61 -26.09 -2.69
N ASP A 2 0.30 -25.50 -1.92
CA ASP A 2 0.25 -25.63 -0.46
C ASP A 2 -0.82 -24.70 0.13
N PHE A 3 -1.22 -24.98 1.37
CA PHE A 3 -2.28 -24.25 2.04
C PHE A 3 -1.97 -22.76 2.26
N ARG A 4 -0.69 -22.38 2.44
CA ARG A 4 -0.33 -20.98 2.68
C ARG A 4 -0.55 -20.15 1.42
N THR A 5 -0.16 -20.67 0.25
CA THR A 5 -0.43 -20.00 -1.03
C THR A 5 -1.93 -19.87 -1.27
N ALA A 6 -2.69 -20.96 -1.12
CA ALA A 6 -4.13 -20.93 -1.34
C ALA A 6 -4.88 -19.97 -0.38
N LEU A 7 -4.46 -19.91 0.89
CA LEU A 7 -4.99 -18.97 1.87
C LEU A 7 -4.66 -17.51 1.49
N GLY A 8 -3.42 -17.26 1.07
CA GLY A 8 -2.99 -15.94 0.60
C GLY A 8 -3.84 -15.47 -0.59
N ASP A 9 -4.00 -16.32 -1.61
CA ASP A 9 -4.80 -16.02 -2.80
C ASP A 9 -6.25 -15.73 -2.44
N ALA A 10 -6.84 -16.50 -1.50
CA ALA A 10 -8.20 -16.30 -1.03
C ALA A 10 -8.39 -14.94 -0.31
N ILE A 11 -7.42 -14.55 0.53
CA ILE A 11 -7.46 -13.25 1.22
C ILE A 11 -7.28 -12.11 0.21
N LEU A 12 -6.29 -12.23 -0.68
CA LEU A 12 -6.00 -11.23 -1.72
C LEU A 12 -7.14 -11.09 -2.72
N SER A 13 -7.93 -12.14 -2.96
CA SER A 13 -9.10 -12.10 -3.85
C SER A 13 -10.40 -11.78 -3.12
N SER A 14 -10.35 -11.52 -1.81
CA SER A 14 -11.55 -11.22 -1.03
C SER A 14 -12.20 -9.92 -1.51
N GLU A 15 -13.53 -9.91 -1.51
CA GLU A 15 -14.27 -8.68 -1.76
C GLU A 15 -14.43 -7.88 -0.46
N SER A 16 -14.46 -8.50 0.72
CA SER A 16 -14.85 -7.82 1.98
C SER A 16 -14.02 -6.58 2.30
N ASP A 17 -12.71 -6.66 2.16
CA ASP A 17 -11.78 -5.61 2.55
C ASP A 17 -10.97 -5.12 1.36
N ALA A 18 -10.67 -3.82 1.34
CA ALA A 18 -9.75 -3.26 0.34
C ALA A 18 -8.31 -3.63 0.71
N ILE A 19 -7.61 -4.27 -0.22
CA ILE A 19 -6.18 -4.55 -0.13
C ILE A 19 -5.50 -3.89 -1.32
N ILE A 20 -4.57 -2.99 -1.00
CA ILE A 20 -3.82 -2.18 -1.96
C ILE A 20 -2.34 -2.37 -1.65
N ALA A 21 -1.53 -2.60 -2.67
CA ALA A 21 -0.07 -2.55 -2.55
C ALA A 21 0.50 -1.54 -3.52
N THR A 22 1.60 -0.91 -3.11
CA THR A 22 2.29 0.13 -3.89
C THR A 22 3.79 -0.07 -3.90
N GLY A 23 4.45 0.39 -4.97
CA GLY A 23 5.91 0.53 -5.04
C GLY A 23 6.43 1.67 -4.17
N LYS A 24 7.76 1.86 -4.11
CA LYS A 24 8.39 2.92 -3.31
C LYS A 24 8.11 4.34 -3.79
N ASP A 25 7.73 4.46 -5.04
CA ASP A 25 7.25 5.68 -5.71
C ASP A 25 5.75 5.92 -5.47
N GLY A 26 5.09 5.05 -4.69
CA GLY A 26 3.66 5.08 -4.42
C GLY A 26 2.78 4.81 -5.64
N LEU A 27 3.33 4.22 -6.70
CA LEU A 27 2.54 3.65 -7.79
C LEU A 27 1.86 2.37 -7.30
N ILE A 28 0.55 2.26 -7.56
CA ILE A 28 -0.27 1.10 -7.19
C ILE A 28 0.19 -0.09 -8.03
N THR A 29 0.57 -1.17 -7.36
CA THR A 29 1.02 -2.43 -7.98
C THR A 29 0.02 -3.57 -7.80
N PHE A 30 -0.89 -3.45 -6.86
CA PHE A 30 -1.94 -4.44 -6.60
C PHE A 30 -3.23 -3.77 -6.13
N TRP A 31 -4.35 -4.28 -6.61
CA TRP A 31 -5.68 -3.76 -6.31
C TRP A 31 -6.71 -4.88 -6.34
N ASN A 32 -7.23 -5.27 -5.17
CA ASN A 32 -8.17 -6.39 -5.08
C ASN A 32 -9.63 -6.01 -5.45
N PRO A 33 -10.52 -7.01 -5.58
CA PRO A 33 -11.95 -6.76 -5.77
C PRO A 33 -12.59 -5.90 -4.67
N GLY A 34 -12.15 -6.03 -3.41
CA GLY A 34 -12.63 -5.19 -2.32
C GLY A 34 -12.28 -3.71 -2.48
N ALA A 35 -11.07 -3.41 -2.96
CA ALA A 35 -10.65 -2.05 -3.29
C ALA A 35 -11.49 -1.49 -4.46
N THR A 36 -11.80 -2.32 -5.45
CA THR A 36 -12.72 -1.95 -6.54
C THR A 36 -14.11 -1.60 -6.00
N ARG A 37 -14.66 -2.43 -5.11
CA ARG A 37 -15.98 -2.17 -4.52
C ARG A 37 -16.01 -0.89 -3.67
N ILE A 38 -14.96 -0.64 -2.88
CA ILE A 38 -14.90 0.48 -1.93
C ILE A 38 -14.61 1.81 -2.65
N PHE A 39 -13.61 1.83 -3.53
CA PHE A 39 -13.16 3.07 -4.18
C PHE A 39 -13.72 3.28 -5.59
N GLY A 40 -14.31 2.26 -6.21
CA GLY A 40 -15.01 2.36 -7.50
C GLY A 40 -14.10 2.37 -8.73
N PHE A 41 -12.79 2.23 -8.57
CA PHE A 41 -11.84 2.04 -9.67
C PHE A 41 -11.66 0.55 -9.96
N ALA A 42 -11.76 0.14 -11.22
CA ALA A 42 -11.38 -1.20 -11.61
C ALA A 42 -9.86 -1.38 -11.47
N GLU A 43 -9.39 -2.62 -11.30
CA GLU A 43 -7.95 -2.93 -11.17
C GLU A 43 -7.13 -2.36 -12.32
N ASN A 44 -7.59 -2.50 -13.57
CA ASN A 44 -6.91 -1.97 -14.75
C ASN A 44 -6.92 -0.44 -14.87
N GLU A 45 -7.73 0.24 -14.07
CA GLU A 45 -7.74 1.71 -13.95
C GLU A 45 -6.84 2.18 -12.81
N ALA A 46 -6.69 1.37 -11.76
CA ALA A 46 -5.94 1.71 -10.55
C ALA A 46 -4.46 1.32 -10.63
N VAL A 47 -4.14 0.12 -11.13
CA VAL A 47 -2.76 -0.37 -11.22
C VAL A 47 -1.96 0.51 -12.18
N GLY A 48 -0.78 0.93 -11.72
CA GLY A 48 0.09 1.90 -12.40
C GLY A 48 -0.24 3.37 -12.13
N GLN A 49 -1.34 3.68 -11.45
CA GLN A 49 -1.64 5.04 -10.99
C GLN A 49 -0.94 5.34 -9.67
N SER A 50 -0.76 6.63 -9.39
CA SER A 50 -0.39 7.13 -8.07
C SER A 50 -1.52 6.89 -7.06
N LEU A 51 -1.18 6.65 -5.79
CA LEU A 51 -2.14 6.65 -4.67
C LEU A 51 -3.02 7.92 -4.60
N ASP A 52 -2.60 9.01 -5.24
CA ASP A 52 -3.37 10.26 -5.35
C ASP A 52 -4.79 10.07 -5.88
N ILE A 53 -5.10 8.98 -6.60
CA ILE A 53 -6.45 8.68 -7.09
C ILE A 53 -7.48 8.49 -5.96
N ILE A 54 -7.03 8.11 -4.76
CA ILE A 54 -7.89 7.92 -3.57
C ILE A 54 -7.58 8.94 -2.46
N ILE A 55 -6.60 9.82 -2.63
CA ILE A 55 -6.21 10.81 -1.62
C ILE A 55 -6.78 12.18 -1.98
N PRO A 56 -7.57 12.82 -1.09
CA PRO A 56 -8.02 14.20 -1.28
C PRO A 56 -6.85 15.14 -1.53
N GLU A 57 -6.97 16.01 -2.54
CA GLU A 57 -5.88 16.90 -2.99
C GLU A 57 -5.24 17.69 -1.85
N ASN A 58 -6.06 18.24 -0.95
CA ASN A 58 -5.62 19.02 0.21
C ASN A 58 -4.85 18.20 1.27
N LEU A 59 -4.78 16.87 1.14
CA LEU A 59 -4.05 15.97 2.03
C LEU A 59 -2.83 15.32 1.38
N ARG A 60 -2.66 15.43 0.06
CA ARG A 60 -1.58 14.77 -0.68
C ARG A 60 -0.20 15.14 -0.15
N ALA A 61 0.05 16.43 0.09
CA ALA A 61 1.35 16.89 0.60
C ALA A 61 1.73 16.21 1.93
N ARG A 62 0.79 16.15 2.89
CA ARG A 62 1.01 15.48 4.18
C ARG A 62 1.13 13.97 4.04
N HIS A 63 0.34 13.37 3.15
CA HIS A 63 0.45 11.95 2.85
C HIS A 63 1.85 11.61 2.35
N TRP A 64 2.34 12.30 1.32
CA TRP A 64 3.64 12.02 0.71
C TRP A 64 4.81 12.27 1.66
N GLU A 65 4.75 13.33 2.48
CA GLU A 65 5.75 13.53 3.54
C GLU A 65 5.83 12.34 4.51
N GLY A 66 4.69 11.78 4.89
CA GLY A 66 4.63 10.59 5.73
C GLY A 66 5.08 9.33 5.01
N TYR A 67 4.66 9.17 3.76
CA TYR A 67 4.98 8.04 2.90
C TYR A 67 6.49 7.92 2.70
N ASP A 68 7.15 9.00 2.29
CA ASP A 68 8.58 9.04 2.03
C ASP A 68 9.39 8.67 3.29
N LYS A 69 9.01 9.21 4.45
CA LYS A 69 9.61 8.85 5.75
C LYS A 69 9.47 7.37 6.07
N VAL A 70 8.31 6.76 5.79
CA VAL A 70 8.10 5.32 5.99
C VAL A 70 8.98 4.51 5.04
N MET A 71 9.10 4.92 3.78
CA MET A 71 9.90 4.20 2.79
C MET A 71 11.41 4.34 3.02
N GLU A 72 11.86 5.45 3.60
CA GLU A 72 13.25 5.66 4.03
C GLU A 72 13.60 4.86 5.29
N SER A 73 12.73 4.90 6.31
CA SER A 73 13.02 4.30 7.63
C SER A 73 12.62 2.83 7.74
N GLY A 74 11.72 2.36 6.86
CA GLY A 74 11.05 1.06 6.98
C GLY A 74 10.09 0.96 8.18
N GLN A 75 9.87 2.07 8.89
CA GLN A 75 9.04 2.11 10.08
C GLN A 75 7.84 3.02 9.83
N SER A 76 6.64 2.51 10.04
CA SER A 76 5.45 3.34 10.19
C SER A 76 5.05 3.43 11.65
N ARG A 77 4.62 4.63 12.06
CA ARG A 77 3.98 4.84 13.36
C ARG A 77 2.75 3.96 13.55
N TYR A 78 2.18 3.46 12.45
CA TYR A 78 0.95 2.68 12.41
C TYR A 78 1.19 1.18 12.16
N SER A 79 2.45 0.72 12.15
CA SER A 79 2.79 -0.70 11.89
C SER A 79 2.42 -1.68 13.01
N HIS A 80 2.05 -1.19 14.20
CA HIS A 80 1.84 -2.03 15.40
C HIS A 80 0.37 -2.19 15.81
N GLY A 81 -0.56 -2.11 14.84
CA GLY A 81 -1.99 -2.32 15.08
C GLY A 81 -2.79 -1.06 15.44
N ASP A 82 -2.17 0.12 15.36
CA ASP A 82 -2.86 1.39 15.50
C ASP A 82 -3.71 1.68 14.25
N LEU A 83 -5.03 1.76 14.42
CA LEU A 83 -5.98 2.12 13.35
C LEU A 83 -5.85 3.60 12.99
N LEU A 84 -5.63 3.88 11.71
CA LEU A 84 -5.63 5.24 11.18
C LEU A 84 -6.93 5.50 10.43
N ALA A 85 -7.76 6.39 10.96
CA ALA A 85 -8.95 6.89 10.27
C ALA A 85 -8.62 8.17 9.47
N VAL A 86 -8.80 8.14 8.16
CA VAL A 86 -8.55 9.29 7.27
C VAL A 86 -9.61 9.38 6.18
N PRO A 87 -9.88 10.59 5.65
CA PRO A 87 -10.72 10.74 4.49
C PRO A 87 -10.00 10.26 3.22
N ALA A 88 -10.73 9.54 2.38
CA ALA A 88 -10.32 9.10 1.05
C ALA A 88 -11.36 9.55 0.00
N LEU A 89 -11.01 9.45 -1.27
CA LEU A 89 -11.88 9.69 -2.42
C LEU A 89 -12.23 8.37 -3.11
N ILE A 90 -13.47 8.26 -3.56
CA ILE A 90 -13.90 7.24 -4.52
C ILE A 90 -13.93 7.86 -5.93
N LYS A 91 -14.00 7.02 -6.97
CA LYS A 91 -14.03 7.42 -8.39
C LYS A 91 -15.07 8.49 -8.72
N ALA A 92 -16.22 8.46 -8.05
CA ALA A 92 -17.28 9.46 -8.21
C ALA A 92 -16.94 10.85 -7.62
N GLY A 93 -15.78 11.00 -6.97
CA GLY A 93 -15.36 12.23 -6.27
C GLY A 93 -15.91 12.37 -4.85
N THR A 94 -16.75 11.44 -4.39
CA THR A 94 -17.29 11.44 -3.02
C THR A 94 -16.21 11.11 -2.00
N ARG A 95 -16.22 11.81 -0.87
CA ARG A 95 -15.35 11.50 0.27
C ARG A 95 -15.94 10.39 1.13
N ILE A 96 -15.11 9.43 1.47
CA ILE A 96 -15.42 8.37 2.44
C ILE A 96 -14.39 8.41 3.58
N SER A 97 -14.75 7.92 4.76
CA SER A 97 -13.77 7.66 5.82
C SER A 97 -13.27 6.23 5.67
N VAL A 98 -11.95 6.05 5.67
CA VAL A 98 -11.33 4.74 5.66
C VAL A 98 -10.51 4.54 6.92
N GLU A 99 -10.56 3.32 7.46
CA GLU A 99 -9.70 2.85 8.52
C GLU A 99 -8.86 1.71 7.96
N PHE A 100 -7.55 1.77 8.14
CA PHE A 100 -6.66 0.76 7.56
C PHE A 100 -5.43 0.51 8.44
N THR A 101 -4.81 -0.63 8.17
CA THR A 101 -3.49 -1.00 8.67
C THR A 101 -2.53 -1.09 7.48
N MET A 102 -1.23 -0.94 7.74
CA MET A 102 -0.20 -1.08 6.71
C MET A 102 0.94 -1.96 7.19
N VAL A 103 1.51 -2.73 6.27
CA VAL A 103 2.73 -3.50 6.47
C VAL A 103 3.72 -3.08 5.40
N VAL A 104 4.94 -2.73 5.82
CA VAL A 104 6.03 -2.46 4.88
C VAL A 104 6.58 -3.79 4.40
N LEU A 105 6.47 -4.04 3.10
CA LEU A 105 7.01 -5.25 2.49
C LEU A 105 8.48 -5.03 2.13
N PRO A 106 9.41 -5.88 2.60
CA PRO A 106 10.78 -5.84 2.12
C PRO A 106 10.80 -6.12 0.61
N GLY A 107 11.48 -5.25 -0.14
CA GLY A 107 11.74 -5.52 -1.56
C GLY A 107 12.57 -6.81 -1.72
N PRO A 108 12.58 -7.42 -2.92
CA PRO A 108 13.30 -8.66 -3.19
C PRO A 108 14.81 -8.58 -2.87
N GLU A 109 15.38 -7.37 -2.75
CA GLU A 109 16.79 -7.15 -2.43
C GLU A 109 17.10 -7.09 -0.91
N ALA A 110 16.08 -6.96 -0.05
CA ALA A 110 16.27 -6.79 1.39
C ALA A 110 16.72 -8.07 2.12
N ASN A 111 16.71 -9.23 1.45
CA ASN A 111 17.22 -10.50 2.00
C ASN A 111 18.64 -10.84 1.50
N ARG A 112 19.35 -9.88 0.88
CA ARG A 112 20.75 -10.09 0.49
C ARG A 112 21.66 -9.75 1.68
N PRO A 113 22.50 -10.68 2.17
CA PRO A 113 23.47 -10.34 3.19
C PRO A 113 24.35 -9.19 2.69
N ALA A 114 24.57 -8.19 3.53
CA ALA A 114 25.43 -7.06 3.22
C ALA A 114 26.77 -7.61 2.73
N ARG A 115 27.14 -7.30 1.48
CA ARG A 115 28.47 -7.64 0.97
C ARG A 115 29.48 -6.99 1.92
N PRO A 116 30.45 -7.74 2.50
CA PRO A 116 31.47 -7.11 3.32
C PRO A 116 32.13 -6.04 2.48
N ARG A 117 32.21 -4.81 3.02
CA ARG A 117 32.99 -3.74 2.40
C ARG A 117 34.40 -4.30 2.25
N CYS A 118 34.82 -4.60 1.03
CA CYS A 118 36.23 -4.80 0.75
C CYS A 118 36.94 -3.51 1.18
N CYS A 119 37.72 -3.59 2.25
CA CYS A 119 38.76 -2.61 2.52
C CYS A 119 39.68 -2.62 1.28
N ALA A 120 39.61 -1.56 0.49
CA ALA A 120 40.64 -1.28 -0.49
C ALA A 120 41.88 -0.87 0.30
N THR A 121 42.91 -1.71 0.25
CA THR A 121 44.28 -1.41 0.70
C THR A 121 44.99 -0.60 -0.37
#